data_AF-A0A4V3PYU0-F1
#
_entry.id   AF-A0A4V3PYU0-F1
#
_cell.length_a   1.000
_cell.length_b   1.000
_cell.length_c   1.000
_cell.angle_alpha   90.00
_cell.angle_beta   90.00
_cell.angle_gamma   90.00
#
_symmetry.space_group_name_H-M   'P 1'
#
loop_
_entity.id
_entity.type
_entity.pdbx_description
1 polymer ?
#
loop_
_entity_poly.entity_id
_entity_poly.type
_entity_poly.pdbx_seq_one_letter_code
_entity_poly.pdbx_strand_id
1 'polypeptide(L)'
;MTTLLPPVPLGDLSQPTVWVFLCGLNQDFNGEKATRSRTLLDALGKHDGFRFLALVPPARSPQWGNRLCWPQETPALLDETWAYINDHTRDITVAGYIGFSNGGFFLCALSQHKLLPVPLVAIASGGIVKGTPAANRLVLLVDPSDQPYGDKAHDMLRSAKGTPLDVTLRTFEGGHILPPTLLAEQLIHLSSHA
;
A
#
# COMPACT_ATOMS: atom_id res chain seq x y z
N MET A 1 -2.60 -0.62 27.35
CA MET A 1 -2.60 -1.55 26.20
C MET A 1 -3.82 -1.26 25.37
N THR A 2 -3.68 -0.58 24.24
CA THR A 2 -4.78 -0.41 23.28
C THR A 2 -4.99 -1.75 22.60
N THR A 3 -6.18 -2.34 22.76
CA THR A 3 -6.60 -3.52 22.02
C THR A 3 -6.48 -3.20 20.53
N LEU A 4 -5.59 -3.90 19.81
CA LEU A 4 -5.49 -3.74 18.37
C LEU A 4 -6.80 -4.23 17.76
N LEU A 5 -7.41 -3.40 16.92
CA LEU A 5 -8.59 -3.80 16.17
C LEU A 5 -8.22 -4.97 15.25
N PRO A 6 -9.12 -5.93 15.04
CA PRO A 6 -8.85 -7.02 14.12
C PRO A 6 -8.75 -6.50 12.67
N PRO A 7 -8.01 -7.21 11.79
CA PRO A 7 -8.08 -7.02 10.35
C PRO A 7 -9.52 -7.07 9.83
N VAL A 8 -9.80 -6.33 8.76
CA VAL A 8 -11.14 -6.26 8.17
C VAL A 8 -11.14 -6.90 6.78
N PRO A 9 -11.80 -8.06 6.61
CA PRO A 9 -11.97 -8.67 5.29
C PRO A 9 -12.98 -7.86 4.47
N LEU A 10 -12.70 -7.65 3.18
CA LEU A 10 -13.53 -6.87 2.24
C LEU A 10 -13.58 -7.56 0.87
N GLY A 11 -14.56 -7.18 0.05
CA GLY A 11 -14.66 -7.63 -1.33
C GLY A 11 -15.29 -9.01 -1.49
N ASP A 12 -14.89 -9.74 -2.53
CA ASP A 12 -15.35 -11.10 -2.80
C ASP A 12 -14.60 -12.11 -1.92
N LEU A 13 -15.20 -12.48 -0.79
CA LEU A 13 -14.61 -13.39 0.19
C LEU A 13 -14.43 -14.83 -0.33
N SER A 14 -14.98 -15.17 -1.50
CA SER A 14 -14.79 -16.49 -2.12
C SER A 14 -13.43 -16.64 -2.81
N GLN A 15 -12.73 -15.53 -3.08
CA GLN A 15 -11.43 -15.60 -3.75
C GLN A 15 -10.37 -16.27 -2.85
N PRO A 16 -9.56 -17.18 -3.42
CA PRO A 16 -8.55 -17.92 -2.66
C PRO A 16 -7.32 -17.06 -2.33
N THR A 17 -7.07 -16.00 -3.09
CA THR A 17 -5.95 -15.08 -2.90
C THR A 17 -6.43 -13.73 -2.36
N VAL A 18 -5.56 -13.04 -1.62
CA VAL A 18 -5.92 -11.83 -0.88
C VAL A 18 -4.97 -10.69 -1.21
N TRP A 19 -5.51 -9.52 -1.52
CA TRP A 19 -4.77 -8.27 -1.58
C TRP A 19 -4.77 -7.59 -0.20
N VAL A 20 -3.59 -7.35 0.35
CA VAL A 20 -3.44 -6.75 1.68
C VAL A 20 -3.41 -5.24 1.57
N PHE A 21 -4.32 -4.54 2.24
CA PHE A 21 -4.44 -3.09 2.18
C PHE A 21 -3.88 -2.40 3.43
N LEU A 22 -2.97 -1.45 3.21
CA LEU A 22 -2.33 -0.60 4.20
C LEU A 22 -2.83 0.85 4.03
N CYS A 23 -3.65 1.32 4.96
CA CYS A 23 -4.29 2.63 4.85
C CYS A 23 -3.32 3.82 5.03
N GLY A 24 -3.78 5.04 4.76
CA GLY A 24 -3.04 6.26 5.10
C GLY A 24 -3.01 6.58 6.60
N LEU A 25 -2.47 7.76 6.94
CA LEU A 25 -2.52 8.29 8.30
C LEU A 25 -3.97 8.54 8.71
N ASN A 26 -4.38 8.00 9.87
CA ASN A 26 -5.74 8.15 10.37
C ASN A 26 -5.76 8.44 11.87
N GLN A 27 -6.71 9.24 12.35
CA GLN A 27 -6.89 9.42 13.80
C GLN A 27 -7.48 8.17 14.47
N ASP A 28 -8.42 7.54 13.76
CA ASP A 28 -9.12 6.33 14.14
C ASP A 28 -9.30 5.46 12.88
N PHE A 29 -9.11 4.16 13.01
CA PHE A 29 -9.31 3.21 11.92
C PHE A 29 -10.79 3.06 11.53
N ASN A 30 -11.71 3.48 12.40
CA ASN A 30 -13.13 3.60 12.11
C ASN A 30 -13.56 5.01 11.72
N GLY A 31 -12.62 5.95 11.61
CA GLY A 31 -12.88 7.30 11.15
C GLY A 31 -13.33 7.36 9.68
N GLU A 32 -13.92 8.49 9.30
CA GLU A 32 -14.53 8.71 7.98
C GLU A 32 -13.58 8.36 6.81
N LYS A 33 -12.32 8.83 6.85
CA LYS A 33 -11.34 8.60 5.78
C LYS A 33 -11.02 7.11 5.61
N ALA A 34 -10.75 6.40 6.70
CA ALA A 34 -10.46 4.97 6.68
C ALA A 34 -11.69 4.17 6.21
N THR A 35 -12.88 4.53 6.68
CA THR A 35 -14.14 3.92 6.25
C THR A 35 -14.40 4.15 4.76
N ARG A 36 -14.17 5.35 4.22
CA ARG A 36 -14.31 5.63 2.79
C ARG A 36 -13.41 4.72 1.93
N SER A 37 -12.14 4.56 2.30
CA SER A 37 -11.23 3.64 1.60
C SER A 37 -11.72 2.19 1.65
N ARG A 38 -12.17 1.71 2.83
CA ARG A 38 -12.68 0.35 2.99
C ARG A 38 -13.96 0.11 2.18
N THR A 39 -14.91 1.04 2.20
CA THR A 39 -16.15 0.96 1.42
C THR A 39 -15.86 0.89 -0.08
N LEU A 40 -14.91 1.69 -0.58
CA LEU A 40 -14.50 1.64 -1.98
C LEU A 40 -13.89 0.29 -2.35
N LEU A 41 -12.95 -0.22 -1.55
CA LEU A 41 -12.31 -1.52 -1.79
C LEU A 41 -13.31 -2.68 -1.71
N ASP A 42 -14.26 -2.62 -0.77
CA ASP A 42 -15.32 -3.62 -0.64
C ASP A 42 -16.21 -3.66 -1.88
N ALA A 43 -16.64 -2.48 -2.37
CA ALA A 43 -17.44 -2.38 -3.59
C ALA A 43 -16.67 -2.88 -4.82
N LEU A 44 -15.41 -2.45 -4.98
CA LEU A 44 -14.53 -2.88 -6.06
C LEU A 44 -14.32 -4.39 -6.03
N GLY A 45 -14.03 -4.96 -4.85
CA GLY A 45 -13.80 -6.39 -4.72
C GLY A 45 -15.02 -7.25 -5.03
N LYS A 46 -16.21 -6.81 -4.65
CA LYS A 46 -17.47 -7.48 -4.97
C LYS A 46 -17.82 -7.40 -6.47
N HIS A 47 -17.46 -6.30 -7.12
CA HIS A 47 -17.73 -6.10 -8.54
C HIS A 47 -16.73 -6.87 -9.43
N ASP A 48 -15.44 -6.75 -9.14
CA ASP A 48 -14.36 -7.22 -10.02
C ASP A 48 -13.74 -8.56 -9.57
N GLY A 49 -14.25 -9.17 -8.49
CA GLY A 49 -13.81 -10.48 -8.02
C GLY A 49 -12.45 -10.43 -7.30
N PHE A 50 -12.27 -9.45 -6.41
CA PHE A 50 -11.08 -9.36 -5.55
C PHE A 50 -11.43 -9.49 -4.08
N ARG A 51 -10.59 -10.22 -3.35
CA ARG A 51 -10.62 -10.24 -1.89
C ARG A 51 -9.54 -9.32 -1.34
N PHE A 52 -9.92 -8.50 -0.36
CA PHE A 52 -9.01 -7.65 0.36
C PHE A 52 -8.97 -7.98 1.85
N LEU A 53 -7.83 -7.66 2.47
CA LEU A 53 -7.67 -7.62 3.92
C LEU A 53 -7.11 -6.26 4.32
N ALA A 54 -7.94 -5.41 4.92
CA ALA A 54 -7.49 -4.12 5.44
C ALA A 54 -6.89 -4.30 6.83
N LEU A 55 -5.61 -3.99 6.97
CA LEU A 55 -4.89 -4.07 8.24
C LEU A 55 -4.95 -2.74 8.99
N VAL A 56 -4.96 -2.84 10.32
CA VAL A 56 -4.91 -1.68 11.22
C VAL A 56 -3.43 -1.31 11.43
N PRO A 57 -3.03 -0.03 11.33
CA PRO A 57 -1.64 0.32 11.58
C PRO A 57 -1.23 0.00 13.03
N PRO A 58 -0.03 -0.56 13.26
CA PRO A 58 0.37 -1.09 14.57
C PRO A 58 0.73 0.01 15.58
N ALA A 59 0.99 1.23 15.12
CA ALA A 59 1.54 2.31 15.93
C ALA A 59 0.79 3.63 15.72
N ARG A 60 0.99 4.54 16.66
CA ARG A 60 0.66 5.96 16.51
C ARG A 60 1.94 6.79 16.54
N SER A 61 2.03 7.77 15.65
CA SER A 61 3.22 8.64 15.58
C SER A 61 2.94 10.01 16.22
N PRO A 62 3.69 10.40 17.27
CA PRO A 62 3.62 11.75 17.83
C PRO A 62 3.92 12.83 16.80
N GLN A 63 4.84 12.57 15.87
CA GLN A 63 5.27 13.52 14.82
C GLN A 63 4.15 13.86 13.85
N TRP A 64 3.15 12.98 13.70
CA TRP A 64 1.99 13.18 12.83
C TRP A 64 0.71 13.45 13.61
N GLY A 65 0.83 14.07 14.79
CA GLY A 65 -0.32 14.43 15.62
C GLY A 65 -1.03 13.21 16.22
N ASN A 66 -0.23 12.22 16.65
CA ASN A 66 -0.67 10.98 17.28
C ASN A 66 -1.62 10.11 16.41
N ARG A 67 -1.48 10.22 15.08
CA ARG A 67 -2.25 9.42 14.11
C ARG A 67 -1.70 8.01 14.01
N LEU A 68 -2.59 7.06 13.75
CA LEU A 68 -2.25 5.70 13.32
C LEU A 68 -1.39 5.75 12.06
N CYS A 69 -0.31 4.98 12.06
CA CYS A 69 0.69 4.98 10.99
C CYS A 69 1.39 3.63 10.85
N TRP A 70 2.06 3.45 9.72
CA TRP A 70 2.95 2.36 9.38
C TRP A 70 4.40 2.84 9.54
N PRO A 71 5.07 2.61 10.68
CA PRO A 71 6.45 3.06 10.89
C PRO A 71 7.38 2.59 9.77
N GLN A 72 8.22 3.49 9.26
CA GLN A 72 9.11 3.20 8.12
C GLN A 72 10.39 4.04 8.10
N GLU A 73 10.64 4.84 9.13
CA GLU A 73 11.67 5.87 9.14
C GLU A 73 13.08 5.29 9.28
N THR A 74 13.19 4.08 9.84
CA THR A 74 14.44 3.34 9.99
C THR A 74 14.27 1.91 9.50
N PRO A 75 15.36 1.22 9.12
CA PRO A 75 15.30 -0.20 8.74
C PRO A 75 14.68 -1.08 9.84
N ALA A 76 14.97 -0.80 11.12
CA ALA A 76 14.40 -1.54 12.24
C ALA A 76 12.86 -1.37 12.35
N LEU A 77 12.37 -0.13 12.26
CA LEU A 77 10.92 0.13 12.28
C LEU A 77 10.21 -0.48 11.06
N LEU A 78 10.88 -0.48 9.91
CA LEU A 78 10.39 -1.11 8.70
C LEU A 78 10.30 -2.64 8.86
N ASP A 79 11.32 -3.27 9.46
CA ASP A 79 11.33 -4.70 9.78
C ASP A 79 10.25 -5.09 10.79
N GLU A 80 10.06 -4.29 11.85
CA GLU A 80 9.00 -4.50 12.85
C GLU A 80 7.60 -4.40 12.23
N THR A 81 7.37 -3.38 11.41
CA THR A 81 6.09 -3.19 10.72
C THR A 81 5.83 -4.31 9.72
N TRP A 82 6.87 -4.79 9.03
CA TRP A 82 6.75 -5.96 8.15
C TRP A 82 6.47 -7.26 8.91
N ALA A 83 7.11 -7.48 10.06
CA ALA A 83 6.83 -8.62 10.91
C ALA A 83 5.37 -8.62 11.40
N TYR A 84 4.85 -7.45 11.80
CA TYR A 84 3.45 -7.27 12.13
C TYR A 84 2.51 -7.67 10.98
N ILE A 85 2.78 -7.18 9.77
CA ILE A 85 1.98 -7.53 8.57
C ILE A 85 2.03 -9.04 8.33
N ASN A 86 3.21 -9.65 8.35
CA ASN A 86 3.38 -11.08 8.12
C ASN A 86 2.61 -11.94 9.13
N ASP A 87 2.61 -11.58 10.42
CA ASP A 87 1.86 -12.35 11.42
C ASP A 87 0.35 -12.35 11.12
N HIS A 88 -0.18 -11.23 10.61
CA HIS A 88 -1.60 -11.12 10.22
C HIS A 88 -1.91 -11.76 8.86
N THR A 89 -0.90 -12.12 8.07
CA THR A 89 -1.08 -12.69 6.73
C THR A 89 -0.45 -14.07 6.56
N ARG A 90 0.05 -14.68 7.64
CA ARG A 90 0.80 -15.96 7.58
C ARG A 90 -0.03 -17.14 7.08
N ASP A 91 -1.34 -17.10 7.32
CA ASP A 91 -2.28 -18.19 7.03
C ASP A 91 -3.14 -17.91 5.78
N ILE A 92 -2.74 -16.95 4.94
CA ILE A 92 -3.45 -16.59 3.70
C ILE A 92 -2.51 -16.56 2.50
N THR A 93 -3.03 -16.88 1.32
CA THR A 93 -2.31 -16.71 0.05
C THR A 93 -2.40 -15.26 -0.39
N VAL A 94 -1.32 -14.50 -0.23
CA VAL A 94 -1.28 -13.08 -0.61
C VAL A 94 -1.06 -12.94 -2.13
N ALA A 95 -1.93 -12.18 -2.81
CA ALA A 95 -1.78 -11.82 -4.22
C ALA A 95 -0.87 -10.59 -4.41
N GLY A 96 -0.83 -9.70 -3.42
CA GLY A 96 -0.02 -8.49 -3.43
C GLY A 96 -0.41 -7.53 -2.32
N TYR A 97 0.33 -6.42 -2.24
CA TYR A 97 0.12 -5.39 -1.21
C TYR A 97 -0.29 -4.06 -1.85
N ILE A 98 -1.28 -3.40 -1.26
CA ILE A 98 -1.77 -2.08 -1.67
C ILE A 98 -1.55 -1.12 -0.51
N GLY A 99 -0.83 -0.02 -0.75
CA GLY A 99 -0.55 1.00 0.24
C GLY A 99 -1.07 2.35 -0.21
N PHE A 100 -1.82 3.06 0.64
CA PHE A 100 -2.29 4.42 0.37
C PHE A 100 -1.60 5.43 1.29
N SER A 101 -1.14 6.55 0.74
CA SER A 101 -0.52 7.65 1.51
C SER A 101 0.65 7.10 2.35
N ASN A 102 0.60 7.19 3.69
CA ASN A 102 1.62 6.61 4.58
C ASN A 102 1.82 5.09 4.40
N GLY A 103 0.77 4.31 4.12
CA GLY A 103 0.92 2.89 3.76
C GLY A 103 1.66 2.70 2.43
N GLY A 104 1.45 3.61 1.48
CA GLY A 104 2.19 3.63 0.22
C GLY A 104 3.67 3.98 0.41
N PHE A 105 3.99 4.95 1.27
CA PHE A 105 5.39 5.25 1.65
C PHE A 105 6.08 4.05 2.29
N PHE A 106 5.39 3.32 3.17
CA PHE A 106 5.90 2.09 3.74
C PHE A 106 6.24 1.07 2.63
N LEU A 107 5.35 0.83 1.67
CA LEU A 107 5.63 -0.09 0.56
C LEU A 107 6.80 0.36 -0.33
N CYS A 108 6.93 1.65 -0.61
CA CYS A 108 8.08 2.19 -1.35
C CYS A 108 9.42 2.01 -0.62
N ALA A 109 9.42 2.04 0.71
CA ALA A 109 10.60 1.76 1.51
C ALA A 109 10.88 0.25 1.58
N LEU A 110 9.84 -0.56 1.81
CA LEU A 110 9.92 -2.01 1.87
C LEU A 110 10.43 -2.61 0.56
N SER A 111 10.00 -2.07 -0.59
CA SER A 111 10.41 -2.53 -1.92
C SER A 111 11.91 -2.39 -2.16
N GLN A 112 12.60 -1.53 -1.41
CA GLN A 112 14.05 -1.36 -1.51
C GLN A 112 14.77 -2.24 -0.49
N HIS A 113 14.12 -2.52 0.64
CA HIS A 113 14.71 -3.19 1.81
C HIS A 113 14.66 -4.72 1.74
N LYS A 114 13.59 -5.30 1.16
CA LYS A 114 13.40 -6.76 1.09
C LYS A 114 12.85 -7.19 -0.25
N LEU A 115 13.30 -8.34 -0.74
CA LEU A 115 12.66 -9.01 -1.88
C LEU A 115 11.33 -9.62 -1.45
N LEU A 116 10.28 -9.36 -2.22
CA LEU A 116 8.93 -9.84 -2.02
C LEU A 116 8.49 -10.62 -3.26
N PRO A 117 7.86 -11.79 -3.09
CA PRO A 117 7.44 -12.63 -4.21
C PRO A 117 6.13 -12.18 -4.87
N VAL A 118 5.60 -11.01 -4.48
CA VAL A 118 4.30 -10.50 -4.94
C VAL A 118 4.40 -9.01 -5.28
N PRO A 119 3.57 -8.50 -6.20
CA PRO A 119 3.60 -7.10 -6.58
C PRO A 119 3.15 -6.15 -5.47
N LEU A 120 3.64 -4.91 -5.55
CA LEU A 120 3.29 -3.81 -4.67
C LEU A 120 2.59 -2.70 -5.45
N VAL A 121 1.52 -2.15 -4.90
CA VAL A 121 0.81 -0.99 -5.45
C VAL A 121 0.80 0.12 -4.40
N ALA A 122 1.53 1.20 -4.66
CA ALA A 122 1.62 2.35 -3.77
C ALA A 122 0.90 3.56 -4.39
N ILE A 123 -0.06 4.11 -3.64
CA ILE A 123 -1.04 5.09 -4.11
C ILE A 123 -0.87 6.40 -3.34
N ALA A 124 -0.83 7.52 -4.05
CA ALA A 124 -0.61 8.86 -3.47
C ALA A 124 0.63 8.90 -2.56
N SER A 125 1.73 8.34 -3.07
CA SER A 125 2.98 8.15 -2.34
C SER A 125 4.15 7.97 -3.32
N GLY A 126 5.38 8.00 -2.80
CA GLY A 126 6.58 7.83 -3.61
C GLY A 126 7.83 7.90 -2.75
N GLY A 127 8.95 8.30 -3.33
CA GLY A 127 10.21 8.44 -2.61
C GLY A 127 11.39 8.60 -3.55
N ILE A 128 12.57 8.23 -3.07
CA ILE A 128 13.77 8.06 -3.89
C ILE A 128 14.32 6.68 -3.63
N VAL A 129 14.89 6.06 -4.66
CA VAL A 129 15.67 4.85 -4.51
C VAL A 129 16.99 5.20 -3.81
N LYS A 130 17.32 4.44 -2.76
CA LYS A 130 18.55 4.57 -1.98
C LYS A 130 19.31 3.25 -2.00
N GLY A 131 20.62 3.31 -2.21
CA GLY A 131 21.48 2.13 -2.21
C GLY A 131 21.16 1.15 -3.35
N THR A 132 21.31 -0.15 -3.08
CA THR A 132 21.02 -1.23 -4.04
C THR A 132 19.68 -1.88 -3.65
N PRO A 133 18.58 -1.53 -4.34
CA PRO A 133 17.26 -2.03 -3.96
C PRO A 133 17.09 -3.50 -4.33
N ALA A 134 16.18 -4.18 -3.64
CA ALA A 134 15.70 -5.50 -4.03
C ALA A 134 14.94 -5.46 -5.37
N ALA A 135 14.97 -6.60 -6.09
CA ALA A 135 14.32 -6.77 -7.39
C ALA A 135 12.80 -6.98 -7.27
N ASN A 136 12.09 -5.98 -6.76
CA ASN A 136 10.64 -6.01 -6.63
C ASN A 136 9.93 -5.35 -7.81
N ARG A 137 8.65 -5.70 -7.98
CA ARG A 137 7.73 -4.98 -8.86
C ARG A 137 6.88 -4.01 -8.05
N LEU A 138 7.07 -2.71 -8.29
CA LEU A 138 6.37 -1.61 -7.62
C LEU A 138 5.58 -0.79 -8.65
N VAL A 139 4.28 -0.68 -8.44
CA VAL A 139 3.39 0.18 -9.21
C VAL A 139 3.02 1.40 -8.38
N LEU A 140 3.26 2.58 -8.93
CA LEU A 140 2.91 3.87 -8.36
C LEU A 140 1.66 4.39 -9.04
N LEU A 141 0.60 4.70 -8.27
CA LEU A 141 -0.60 5.38 -8.75
C LEU A 141 -0.68 6.77 -8.12
N VAL A 142 -0.63 7.84 -8.92
CA VAL A 142 -0.60 9.20 -8.36
C VAL A 142 -1.36 10.21 -9.22
N ASP A 143 -1.97 11.20 -8.59
CA ASP A 143 -2.33 12.44 -9.28
C ASP A 143 -1.10 13.36 -9.31
N PRO A 144 -0.57 13.76 -10.47
CA PRO A 144 0.60 14.65 -10.54
C PRO A 144 0.41 16.00 -9.84
N SER A 145 -0.83 16.45 -9.66
CA SER A 145 -1.17 17.68 -8.94
C SER A 145 -1.23 17.50 -7.41
N ASP A 146 -1.25 16.26 -6.92
CA ASP A 146 -1.30 15.94 -5.49
C ASP A 146 0.08 16.13 -4.84
N GLN A 147 0.46 17.38 -4.61
CA GLN A 147 1.76 17.73 -4.06
C GLN A 147 1.82 17.53 -2.54
N PRO A 148 2.93 17.00 -1.98
CA PRO A 148 4.20 16.67 -2.63
C PRO A 148 4.30 15.24 -3.20
N TYR A 149 3.19 14.48 -3.23
CA TYR A 149 3.20 13.06 -3.57
C TYR A 149 3.44 12.79 -5.06
N GLY A 150 2.88 13.65 -5.93
CA GLY A 150 3.15 13.66 -7.37
C GLY A 150 4.65 13.70 -7.67
N ASP A 151 5.37 14.66 -7.09
CA ASP A 151 6.82 14.82 -7.28
C ASP A 151 7.58 13.58 -6.78
N LYS A 152 7.24 13.09 -5.59
CA LYS A 152 7.89 11.92 -4.98
C LYS A 152 7.69 10.64 -5.80
N ALA A 153 6.54 10.45 -6.45
CA ALA A 153 6.33 9.30 -7.31
C ALA A 153 7.22 9.36 -8.56
N HIS A 154 7.38 10.55 -9.15
CA HIS A 154 8.28 10.77 -10.28
C HIS A 154 9.75 10.62 -9.89
N ASP A 155 10.14 11.09 -8.70
CA ASP A 155 11.48 10.89 -8.14
C ASP A 155 11.84 9.41 -8.00
N MET A 156 10.90 8.59 -7.50
CA MET A 156 11.08 7.16 -7.34
C MET A 156 11.30 6.48 -8.71
N LEU A 157 10.45 6.79 -9.69
CA LEU A 157 10.60 6.29 -11.05
C LEU A 157 11.94 6.69 -11.68
N ARG A 158 12.35 7.95 -11.53
CA ARG A 158 13.63 8.43 -12.07
C ARG A 158 14.83 7.74 -11.43
N SER A 159 14.84 7.63 -10.10
CA SER A 159 15.95 7.05 -9.34
C SER A 159 16.03 5.52 -9.45
N ALA A 160 14.94 4.84 -9.80
CA ALA A 160 14.93 3.40 -10.06
C ALA A 160 15.61 3.01 -11.39
N LYS A 161 15.81 3.95 -12.32
CA LYS A 161 16.45 3.68 -13.62
C LYS A 161 17.86 3.13 -13.40
N GLY A 162 18.14 1.97 -14.00
CA GLY A 162 19.42 1.29 -13.86
C GLY A 162 19.58 0.50 -12.55
N THR A 163 18.51 0.35 -11.77
CA THR A 163 18.47 -0.51 -10.58
C THR A 163 17.64 -1.77 -10.85
N PRO A 164 17.74 -2.82 -10.02
CA PRO A 164 16.88 -4.00 -10.14
C PRO A 164 15.40 -3.77 -9.79
N LEU A 165 15.06 -2.63 -9.18
CA LEU A 165 13.68 -2.33 -8.79
C LEU A 165 12.85 -1.94 -10.02
N ASP A 166 11.87 -2.76 -10.37
CA ASP A 166 10.94 -2.50 -11.47
C ASP A 166 9.84 -1.55 -11.00
N VAL A 167 9.90 -0.28 -11.43
CA VAL A 167 8.94 0.76 -11.07
C VAL A 167 8.10 1.13 -12.28
N THR A 168 6.79 0.92 -12.17
CA THR A 168 5.79 1.45 -13.12
C THR A 168 5.06 2.63 -12.48
N LEU A 169 4.93 3.74 -13.20
CA LEU A 169 4.13 4.89 -12.77
C LEU A 169 2.89 5.03 -13.66
N ARG A 170 1.71 5.11 -13.05
CA ARG A 170 0.46 5.48 -13.73
C ARG A 170 -0.17 6.68 -13.03
N THR A 171 -0.73 7.57 -13.84
CA THR A 171 -1.32 8.81 -13.36
C THR A 171 -2.84 8.81 -13.47
N PHE A 172 -3.50 9.58 -12.60
CA PHE A 172 -4.94 9.83 -12.64
C PHE A 172 -5.23 11.27 -12.22
N GLU A 173 -6.49 11.71 -12.34
CA GLU A 173 -6.97 12.99 -11.81
C GLU A 173 -7.93 12.74 -10.64
N GLY A 174 -7.81 13.50 -9.55
CA GLY A 174 -8.69 13.40 -8.39
C GLY A 174 -8.05 13.71 -7.03
N GLY A 175 -6.77 14.08 -7.01
CA GLY A 175 -6.01 14.45 -5.82
C GLY A 175 -5.63 13.25 -4.95
N HIS A 176 -5.59 13.48 -3.63
CA HIS A 176 -5.15 12.51 -2.64
C HIS A 176 -6.22 11.45 -2.32
N ILE A 177 -6.52 10.58 -3.28
CA ILE A 177 -7.57 9.55 -3.18
C ILE A 177 -7.11 8.17 -3.66
N LEU A 178 -7.91 7.14 -3.38
CA LEU A 178 -7.83 5.87 -4.10
C LEU A 178 -8.53 6.04 -5.46
N PRO A 179 -7.86 5.76 -6.60
CA PRO A 179 -8.48 5.86 -7.91
C PRO A 179 -9.16 4.52 -8.29
N PRO A 180 -10.49 4.34 -8.09
CA PRO A 180 -11.11 3.02 -8.16
C PRO A 180 -10.92 2.32 -9.53
N THR A 181 -11.16 3.04 -10.62
CA THR A 181 -11.04 2.49 -11.99
C THR A 181 -9.60 2.08 -12.30
N LEU A 182 -8.64 2.98 -12.06
CA LEU A 182 -7.23 2.71 -12.32
C LEU A 182 -6.68 1.61 -11.41
N LEU A 183 -7.14 1.56 -10.16
CA LEU A 183 -6.78 0.49 -9.24
C LEU A 183 -7.29 -0.87 -9.76
N ALA A 184 -8.57 -0.97 -10.14
CA ALA A 184 -9.15 -2.20 -10.69
C ALA A 184 -8.38 -2.70 -11.93
N GLU A 185 -8.13 -1.81 -12.90
CA GLU A 185 -7.31 -2.12 -14.09
C GLU A 185 -5.94 -2.70 -13.70
N GLN A 186 -5.29 -2.08 -12.71
CA GLN A 186 -3.97 -2.51 -12.28
C GLN A 186 -4.00 -3.87 -11.58
N LEU A 187 -5.00 -4.13 -10.73
CA LEU A 187 -5.14 -5.43 -10.07
C LEU A 187 -5.42 -6.54 -11.08
N ILE A 188 -6.25 -6.29 -12.10
CA ILE A 188 -6.50 -7.23 -13.21
C ILE A 188 -5.20 -7.52 -13.98
N HIS A 189 -4.47 -6.47 -14.34
CA HIS A 189 -3.21 -6.62 -15.07
C HIS A 189 -2.16 -7.40 -14.26
N LEU A 190 -2.02 -7.11 -12.96
CA LEU A 190 -1.07 -7.80 -12.08
C LEU A 190 -1.44 -9.27 -11.86
N SER A 191 -2.74 -9.57 -11.72
CA SER A 191 -3.22 -10.93 -11.45
C SER A 191 -3.15 -11.85 -12.67
N SER A 192 -3.12 -11.29 -13.88
CA SER A 192 -2.99 -12.06 -15.13
C SER A 192 -1.55 -12.42 -15.50
N HIS A 193 -0.57 -11.87 -14.77
CA HIS A 193 0.87 -12.07 -15.01
C HIS A 193 1.60 -12.55 -13.75
N ALA A 194 0.86 -13.10 -12.78
CA ALA A 194 1.37 -13.63 -11.52
C ALA A 194 1.66 -15.14 -11.61
#